data_AF-A0A3M1JEK1-F1
#
_entry.id   AF-A0A3M1JEK1-F1
#
_cell.length_a   1.000
_cell.length_b   1.000
_cell.length_c   1.000
_cell.angle_alpha   90.00
_cell.angle_beta   90.00
_cell.angle_gamma   90.00
#
_symmetry.space_group_name_H-M   'P 1'
#
loop_
_entity.id
_entity.type
_entity.pdbx_description
1 polymer ?
#
loop_
_entity_poly.entity_id
_entity_poly.type
_entity_poly.pdbx_seq_one_letter_code
_entity_poly.pdbx_strand_id
1 'polypeptide(L)'
;MPFKFAILLLVFAVSLSACGNNAPRAGDAAPLSDNVSAVVPVDAPLTGNGESAPQAQPAASNTTADVPVLSFAIDGGIVGFCDELTLTANGNYVLNTCTEGQTSGTLPQSDRLALKSWVESLNGFQLRAEDNPGAADSLTVNMNFTGSGSVEADNDQKQAMYDWVNGLIVQLRPKPQLEPTPTPQPIV
;
A
#
# COMPACT_ATOMS: atom_id res chain seq x y z
N MET A 1 -31.02 12.06 43.56
CA MET A 1 -30.21 13.27 43.32
C MET A 1 -29.71 13.22 41.87
N PRO A 2 -30.23 14.00 40.91
CA PRO A 2 -29.74 13.97 39.54
C PRO A 2 -28.56 14.93 39.37
N PHE A 3 -27.36 14.37 39.21
CA PHE A 3 -26.16 15.12 38.82
C PHE A 3 -26.25 15.48 37.33
N LYS A 4 -26.51 16.75 37.04
CA LYS A 4 -26.41 17.34 35.70
C LYS A 4 -24.94 17.65 35.42
N PHE A 5 -24.29 16.89 34.55
CA PHE A 5 -23.00 17.28 33.99
C PHE A 5 -23.24 18.17 32.75
N ALA A 6 -22.85 19.43 32.89
CA ALA A 6 -22.88 20.42 31.84
C ALA A 6 -21.83 20.09 30.77
N ILE A 7 -22.28 20.04 29.52
CA ILE A 7 -21.47 19.91 28.31
C ILE A 7 -20.70 21.23 28.14
N LEU A 8 -19.38 21.19 28.31
CA LEU A 8 -18.49 22.30 27.96
C LEU A 8 -18.12 22.17 26.48
N LEU A 9 -18.81 22.94 25.65
CA LEU A 9 -18.51 23.14 24.23
C LEU A 9 -17.16 23.87 24.09
N LEU A 10 -16.11 23.12 23.78
CA LEU A 10 -14.79 23.69 23.49
C LEU A 10 -14.70 23.92 21.98
N VAL A 11 -15.00 25.16 21.58
CA VAL A 11 -14.86 25.65 20.21
C VAL A 11 -13.37 25.86 19.92
N PHE A 12 -12.74 24.90 19.23
CA PHE A 12 -11.43 25.12 18.61
C PHE A 12 -11.61 25.89 17.31
N ALA A 13 -11.39 27.21 17.35
CA ALA A 13 -11.19 28.02 16.16
C ALA A 13 -9.78 27.76 15.62
N VAL A 14 -9.64 26.88 14.62
CA VAL A 14 -8.39 26.72 13.87
C VAL A 14 -8.31 27.86 12.86
N SER A 15 -7.36 28.77 13.07
CA SER A 15 -7.05 29.87 12.15
C SER A 15 -6.32 29.32 10.93
N LEU A 16 -6.92 29.44 9.74
CA LEU A 16 -6.24 29.18 8.46
C LEU A 16 -5.34 30.38 8.14
N SER A 17 -4.03 30.19 8.25
CA SER A 17 -3.03 31.10 7.68
C SER A 17 -2.91 30.83 6.19
N ALA A 18 -3.50 31.72 5.39
CA ALA A 18 -3.33 31.77 3.94
C ALA A 18 -2.03 32.50 3.57
N CYS A 19 -1.09 31.78 2.98
CA CYS A 19 -0.04 32.33 2.10
C CYS A 19 -0.21 31.55 0.78
N GLY A 20 -0.36 32.11 -0.40
CA GLY A 20 0.04 33.41 -0.91
C GLY A 20 0.61 33.16 -2.31
N ASN A 21 -0.23 33.40 -3.32
CA ASN A 21 0.03 33.68 -4.74
C ASN A 21 1.27 33.08 -5.43
N ASN A 22 1.04 32.31 -6.50
CA ASN A 22 1.81 32.44 -7.74
C ASN A 22 0.93 32.11 -8.96
N ALA A 23 0.67 33.14 -9.76
CA ALA A 23 0.01 33.07 -11.06
C ALA A 23 1.05 32.80 -12.18
N PRO A 24 0.62 32.50 -13.41
CA PRO A 24 1.34 31.65 -14.36
C PRO A 24 2.33 32.42 -15.25
N ARG A 25 3.31 31.68 -15.80
CA ARG A 25 4.16 32.16 -16.90
C ARG A 25 3.67 31.57 -18.22
N ALA A 26 3.25 32.45 -19.13
CA ALA A 26 2.94 32.17 -20.53
C ALA A 26 4.09 32.69 -21.43
N GLY A 27 4.24 32.07 -22.61
CA GLY A 27 5.25 32.37 -23.65
C GLY A 27 6.27 31.23 -23.76
N ASP A 28 6.50 30.54 -24.88
CA ASP A 28 6.41 30.90 -26.31
C ASP A 28 6.09 29.62 -27.14
N ALA A 29 5.08 29.61 -28.02
CA ALA A 29 5.18 29.74 -29.50
C ALA A 29 6.27 28.84 -30.17
N ALA A 30 5.93 27.68 -30.77
CA ALA A 30 5.38 27.44 -32.13
C ALA A 30 6.40 26.59 -32.96
N PRO A 31 6.15 26.20 -34.24
CA PRO A 31 5.62 24.90 -34.65
C PRO A 31 6.53 24.14 -35.67
N LEU A 32 5.96 23.09 -36.32
CA LEU A 32 6.39 22.35 -37.54
C LEU A 32 6.92 20.92 -37.25
N SER A 33 6.17 19.87 -37.60
CA SER A 33 6.10 19.20 -38.93
C SER A 33 7.37 18.40 -39.25
N ASP A 34 7.31 17.06 -39.24
CA ASP A 34 7.41 16.29 -40.48
C ASP A 34 7.24 14.78 -40.32
N ASN A 35 6.48 14.28 -41.28
CA ASN A 35 6.18 12.91 -41.67
C ASN A 35 7.38 12.28 -42.38
N VAL A 36 7.90 11.14 -41.92
CA VAL A 36 8.51 10.13 -42.82
C VAL A 36 8.37 8.72 -42.22
N SER A 37 7.53 7.90 -42.86
CA SER A 37 7.63 6.44 -42.86
C SER A 37 8.96 5.99 -43.45
N ALA A 38 9.72 5.16 -42.74
CA ALA A 38 10.78 4.35 -43.33
C ALA A 38 10.72 2.94 -42.75
N VAL A 39 10.23 2.03 -43.59
CA VAL A 39 10.33 0.59 -43.45
C VAL A 39 11.73 0.19 -43.91
N VAL A 40 12.46 -0.60 -43.11
CA VAL A 40 13.63 -1.33 -43.56
C VAL A 40 13.67 -2.70 -42.84
N PRO A 41 14.15 -3.76 -43.51
CA PRO A 41 13.85 -5.15 -43.19
C PRO A 41 14.84 -5.70 -42.16
N VAL A 42 14.37 -6.66 -41.37
CA VAL A 42 15.20 -7.45 -40.44
C VAL A 42 15.31 -8.87 -40.96
N ASP A 43 16.52 -9.23 -41.40
CA ASP A 43 16.97 -10.62 -41.57
C ASP A 43 17.98 -10.92 -40.44
N ALA A 44 17.68 -11.99 -39.71
CA ALA A 44 18.38 -12.85 -38.72
C ALA A 44 19.91 -12.68 -38.45
N PRO A 45 20.52 -13.17 -37.32
CA PRO A 45 20.15 -14.42 -36.61
C PRO A 45 20.31 -14.50 -35.07
N LEU A 46 19.80 -15.63 -34.57
CA LEU A 46 19.84 -16.24 -33.23
C LEU A 46 21.09 -15.94 -32.37
N THR A 47 20.91 -15.64 -31.08
CA THR A 47 21.53 -16.36 -29.94
C THR A 47 21.10 -15.78 -28.58
N GLY A 48 20.64 -16.67 -27.69
CA GLY A 48 20.76 -16.55 -26.23
C GLY A 48 19.83 -15.57 -25.52
N ASN A 49 18.90 -16.09 -24.71
CA ASN A 49 19.07 -16.20 -23.25
C ASN A 49 17.75 -16.63 -22.61
N GLY A 50 17.85 -17.40 -21.52
CA GLY A 50 16.77 -18.14 -20.87
C GLY A 50 15.47 -17.36 -20.71
N GLU A 51 14.43 -17.89 -21.35
CA GLU A 51 13.05 -17.56 -21.07
C GLU A 51 12.75 -18.01 -19.63
N SER A 52 12.82 -17.06 -18.69
CA SER A 52 12.28 -17.25 -17.35
C SER A 52 10.82 -17.67 -17.49
N ALA A 53 10.53 -18.91 -17.09
CA ALA A 53 9.18 -19.42 -17.01
C ALA A 53 8.30 -18.42 -16.21
N PRO A 54 7.07 -18.13 -16.65
CA PRO A 54 6.12 -17.43 -15.81
C PRO A 54 5.97 -18.20 -14.51
N GLN A 55 6.41 -17.62 -13.39
CA GLN A 55 6.11 -18.19 -12.08
C GLN A 55 4.59 -18.26 -11.98
N ALA A 56 4.07 -19.48 -11.84
CA ALA A 56 2.65 -19.71 -11.65
C ALA A 56 2.23 -19.04 -10.35
N GLN A 57 1.67 -17.84 -10.47
CA GLN A 57 0.90 -17.20 -9.42
C GLN A 57 -0.19 -18.18 -9.00
N PRO A 58 -0.28 -18.60 -7.72
CA PRO A 58 -1.35 -19.48 -7.27
C PRO A 58 -2.69 -18.85 -7.62
N ALA A 59 -3.46 -19.53 -8.47
CA ALA A 59 -4.80 -19.09 -8.84
C ALA A 59 -5.69 -19.18 -7.59
N ALA A 60 -5.87 -18.05 -6.91
CA ALA A 60 -6.86 -17.92 -5.85
C ALA A 60 -8.27 -18.00 -6.46
N SER A 61 -9.09 -18.89 -5.93
CA SER A 61 -10.45 -19.18 -6.37
C SER A 61 -11.36 -17.96 -6.17
N ASN A 62 -11.86 -17.39 -7.27
CA ASN A 62 -12.76 -16.24 -7.28
C ASN A 62 -14.15 -16.57 -6.68
N THR A 63 -14.34 -16.25 -5.41
CA THR A 63 -15.67 -15.93 -4.87
C THR A 63 -15.80 -14.40 -4.90
N THR A 64 -16.86 -13.86 -5.49
CA THR A 64 -17.08 -12.42 -5.75
C THR A 64 -17.07 -11.52 -4.49
N ALA A 65 -16.88 -12.08 -3.29
CA ALA A 65 -16.65 -11.36 -2.04
C ALA A 65 -15.16 -11.15 -1.69
N ASP A 66 -14.24 -11.64 -2.53
CA ASP A 66 -12.81 -11.73 -2.23
C ASP A 66 -11.94 -10.91 -3.20
N VAL A 67 -12.52 -9.86 -3.80
CA VAL A 67 -11.75 -8.94 -4.66
C VAL A 67 -10.91 -8.01 -3.77
N PRO A 68 -9.58 -7.98 -3.95
CA PRO A 68 -8.72 -7.05 -3.24
C PRO A 68 -9.09 -5.58 -3.54
N VAL A 69 -9.28 -4.78 -2.49
CA VAL A 69 -9.39 -3.33 -2.59
C VAL A 69 -8.08 -2.63 -2.24
N LEU A 70 -7.18 -3.32 -1.55
CA LEU A 70 -5.83 -2.83 -1.27
C LEU A 70 -4.86 -4.01 -1.33
N SER A 71 -3.79 -3.83 -2.10
CA SER A 71 -2.64 -4.71 -2.14
C SER A 71 -1.41 -3.87 -1.86
N PHE A 72 -0.58 -4.32 -0.92
CA PHE A 72 0.65 -3.66 -0.52
C PHE A 72 1.77 -4.69 -0.48
N ALA A 73 2.92 -4.33 -1.03
CA ALA A 73 4.13 -5.13 -0.98
C ALA A 73 5.32 -4.23 -0.65
N ILE A 74 6.16 -4.68 0.27
CA ILE A 74 7.46 -4.08 0.58
C ILE A 74 8.53 -5.16 0.43
N ASP A 75 9.51 -4.91 -0.43
CA ASP A 75 10.56 -5.87 -0.79
C ASP A 75 11.94 -5.23 -0.79
N GLY A 76 12.96 -6.00 -0.42
CA GLY A 76 14.36 -5.59 -0.46
C GLY A 76 14.86 -4.94 0.82
N GLY A 77 15.77 -3.98 0.69
CA GLY A 77 16.50 -3.42 1.83
C GLY A 77 17.55 -4.37 2.41
N ILE A 78 18.52 -3.83 3.14
CA ILE A 78 19.60 -4.61 3.76
C ILE A 78 19.12 -5.65 4.79
N VAL A 79 17.91 -5.46 5.34
CA VAL A 79 17.29 -6.38 6.30
C VAL A 79 16.41 -7.45 5.64
N GLY A 80 16.21 -7.39 4.31
CA GLY A 80 15.42 -8.36 3.57
C GLY A 80 13.92 -8.31 3.85
N PHE A 81 13.31 -7.13 3.69
CA PHE A 81 11.85 -7.00 3.68
C PHE A 81 11.24 -7.77 2.50
N CYS A 82 10.04 -8.29 2.68
CA CYS A 82 9.29 -9.06 1.68
C CYS A 82 7.81 -9.23 2.12
N ASP A 83 7.29 -8.27 2.89
CA ASP A 83 5.94 -8.38 3.43
C ASP A 83 4.92 -8.05 2.33
N GLU A 84 3.87 -8.85 2.24
CA GLU A 84 2.74 -8.61 1.34
C GLU A 84 1.44 -8.61 2.14
N LEU A 85 0.66 -7.53 2.04
CA LEU A 85 -0.66 -7.39 2.65
C LEU A 85 -1.71 -7.23 1.57
N THR A 86 -2.73 -8.08 1.61
CA THR A 86 -3.94 -7.94 0.78
C THR A 86 -5.15 -7.74 1.68
N LEU A 87 -5.97 -6.73 1.35
CA LEU A 87 -7.23 -6.42 2.03
C LEU A 87 -8.40 -6.45 1.06
N THR A 88 -9.52 -7.00 1.53
CA THR A 88 -10.81 -6.96 0.82
C THR A 88 -11.70 -5.84 1.39
N ALA A 89 -12.78 -5.49 0.67
CA ALA A 89 -13.67 -4.39 1.06
C ALA A 89 -14.35 -4.57 2.44
N ASN A 90 -14.56 -5.81 2.88
CA ASN A 90 -15.10 -6.13 4.21
C ASN A 90 -14.03 -6.15 5.31
N GLY A 91 -12.77 -5.87 4.97
CA GLY A 91 -11.64 -5.84 5.89
C GLY A 91 -11.13 -7.22 6.28
N ASN A 92 -11.35 -8.25 5.47
CA ASN A 92 -10.55 -9.47 5.58
C ASN A 92 -9.15 -9.18 5.07
N TYR A 93 -8.15 -9.82 5.68
CA TYR A 93 -6.76 -9.64 5.30
C TYR A 93 -6.04 -10.97 5.13
N VAL A 94 -5.03 -10.93 4.27
CA VAL A 94 -3.96 -11.93 4.17
C VAL A 94 -2.64 -11.18 4.22
N LEU A 95 -1.81 -11.52 5.20
CA LEU A 95 -0.46 -11.01 5.39
C LEU A 95 0.53 -12.16 5.15
N ASN A 96 1.39 -12.02 4.15
CA ASN A 96 2.54 -12.90 3.93
C ASN A 96 3.80 -12.20 4.42
N THR A 97 4.64 -12.91 5.16
CA THR A 97 5.96 -12.45 5.59
C THR A 97 6.99 -13.56 5.32
N CYS A 98 8.26 -13.22 5.10
CA CYS A 98 9.29 -14.25 4.88
C CYS A 98 9.55 -15.11 6.13
N THR A 99 9.40 -14.54 7.32
CA THR A 99 9.83 -15.18 8.57
C THR A 99 8.72 -15.96 9.26
N GLU A 100 7.47 -15.47 9.17
CA GLU A 100 6.34 -16.01 9.93
C GLU A 100 5.30 -16.68 9.02
N GLY A 101 5.52 -16.67 7.70
CA GLY A 101 4.63 -17.25 6.71
C GLY A 101 3.36 -16.41 6.51
N GLN A 102 2.26 -17.09 6.22
CA GLN A 102 0.96 -16.46 5.93
C GLN A 102 0.08 -16.41 7.17
N THR A 103 -0.45 -15.23 7.49
CA THR A 103 -1.48 -15.00 8.50
C THR A 103 -2.71 -14.38 7.86
N SER A 104 -3.91 -14.77 8.29
CA SER A 104 -5.16 -14.20 7.79
C SER A 104 -6.15 -13.94 8.91
N GLY A 105 -7.08 -13.04 8.66
CA GLY A 105 -8.12 -12.70 9.62
C GLY A 105 -8.99 -11.55 9.15
N THR A 106 -9.59 -10.87 10.12
CA THR A 106 -10.41 -9.69 9.88
C THR A 106 -9.86 -8.52 10.69
N LEU A 107 -9.75 -7.35 10.06
CA LEU A 107 -9.28 -6.14 10.71
C LEU A 107 -10.16 -5.74 11.90
N PRO A 108 -9.62 -5.06 12.93
CA PRO A 108 -10.41 -4.43 13.98
C PRO A 108 -11.47 -3.48 13.42
N GLN A 109 -12.54 -3.24 14.18
CA GLN A 109 -13.66 -2.41 13.69
C GLN A 109 -13.23 -1.00 13.25
N SER A 110 -12.31 -0.37 13.97
CA SER A 110 -11.75 0.94 13.61
C SER A 110 -11.12 0.94 12.23
N ASP A 111 -10.30 -0.06 11.93
CA ASP A 111 -9.57 -0.16 10.67
C ASP A 111 -10.50 -0.53 9.50
N ARG A 112 -11.53 -1.34 9.75
CA ARG A 112 -12.58 -1.59 8.75
C ARG A 112 -13.34 -0.33 8.38
N LEU A 113 -13.62 0.54 9.36
CA LEU A 113 -14.29 1.81 9.12
C LEU A 113 -13.40 2.78 8.33
N ALA A 114 -12.10 2.84 8.64
CA ALA A 114 -11.13 3.62 7.88
C ALA A 114 -11.04 3.13 6.42
N LEU A 115 -10.86 1.83 6.22
CA LEU A 115 -10.81 1.22 4.89
C LEU A 115 -12.09 1.49 4.09
N LYS A 116 -13.26 1.27 4.70
CA LYS A 116 -14.56 1.56 4.08
C LYS A 116 -14.66 3.02 3.65
N SER A 117 -14.25 3.95 4.51
CA SER A 117 -14.29 5.38 4.21
C SER A 117 -13.45 5.73 2.98
N TRP A 118 -12.26 5.16 2.84
CA TRP A 118 -11.45 5.38 1.64
C TRP A 118 -12.05 4.73 0.41
N VAL A 119 -12.52 3.47 0.50
CA VAL A 119 -13.13 2.75 -0.63
C VAL A 119 -14.35 3.50 -1.17
N GLU A 120 -15.16 4.10 -0.31
CA GLU A 120 -16.36 4.83 -0.73
C GLU A 120 -16.09 6.24 -1.26
N SER A 121 -14.96 6.86 -0.88
CA SER A 121 -14.67 8.26 -1.23
C SER A 121 -13.70 8.41 -2.40
N LEU A 122 -12.65 7.59 -2.44
CA LEU A 122 -11.53 7.76 -3.35
C LEU A 122 -11.69 6.92 -4.62
N ASN A 123 -11.13 7.42 -5.73
CA ASN A 123 -10.82 6.62 -6.92
C ASN A 123 -9.63 5.70 -6.62
N GLY A 124 -9.47 4.64 -7.41
CA GLY A 124 -8.30 3.77 -7.34
C GLY A 124 -7.01 4.50 -7.75
N PHE A 125 -5.90 4.11 -7.15
CA PHE A 125 -4.58 4.64 -7.48
C PHE A 125 -3.49 3.62 -7.20
N GLN A 126 -2.31 3.87 -7.78
CA GLN A 126 -1.09 3.12 -7.51
C GLN A 126 -0.05 4.05 -6.91
N LEU A 127 0.69 3.55 -5.93
CA LEU A 127 1.86 4.19 -5.35
C LEU A 127 3.02 3.22 -5.48
N ARG A 128 4.11 3.69 -6.09
CA ARG A 128 5.39 2.99 -6.13
C ARG A 128 6.46 3.92 -5.58
N ALA A 129 7.26 3.41 -4.66
CA ALA A 129 8.39 4.14 -4.09
C ALA A 129 9.61 3.22 -4.02
N GLU A 130 10.79 3.82 -4.15
CA GLU A 130 12.07 3.14 -4.08
C GLU A 130 13.06 4.10 -3.41
N ASP A 131 13.80 3.65 -2.39
CA ASP A 131 14.68 4.51 -1.61
C ASP A 131 16.06 4.74 -2.26
N ASN A 132 16.60 3.72 -2.94
CA ASN A 132 17.89 3.77 -3.63
C ASN A 132 17.81 3.09 -5.02
N PRO A 133 17.24 3.78 -6.02
CA PRO A 133 16.95 3.18 -7.32
C PRO A 133 18.13 2.47 -7.98
N GLY A 134 17.96 1.18 -8.24
CA GLY A 134 18.95 0.34 -8.95
C GLY A 134 20.13 -0.14 -8.10
N ALA A 135 20.14 0.14 -6.79
CA ALA A 135 21.12 -0.44 -5.88
C ALA A 135 20.68 -1.82 -5.40
N ALA A 136 21.66 -2.65 -5.01
CA ALA A 136 21.41 -4.00 -4.53
C ALA A 136 20.69 -4.03 -3.16
N ASP A 137 20.74 -2.94 -2.40
CA ASP A 137 20.10 -2.76 -1.10
C ASP A 137 18.83 -1.92 -1.16
N SER A 138 18.29 -1.71 -2.37
CA SER A 138 17.08 -0.92 -2.58
C SER A 138 15.87 -1.53 -1.88
N LEU A 139 15.10 -0.70 -1.20
CA LEU A 139 13.80 -0.98 -0.62
C LEU A 139 12.72 -0.49 -1.58
N THR A 140 11.92 -1.41 -2.11
CA THR A 140 10.81 -1.11 -3.01
C THR A 140 9.48 -1.26 -2.28
N VAL A 141 8.60 -0.28 -2.46
CA VAL A 141 7.19 -0.33 -2.04
C VAL A 141 6.30 -0.30 -3.26
N ASN A 142 5.32 -1.19 -3.31
CA ASN A 142 4.22 -1.14 -4.26
C ASN A 142 2.89 -1.20 -3.51
N MET A 143 2.02 -0.23 -3.76
CA MET A 143 0.66 -0.21 -3.21
C MET A 143 -0.32 0.04 -4.34
N ASN A 144 -1.32 -0.84 -4.47
CA ASN A 144 -2.45 -0.66 -5.36
C ASN A 144 -3.72 -0.58 -4.52
N PHE A 145 -4.46 0.50 -4.71
CA PHE A 145 -5.74 0.74 -4.06
C PHE A 145 -6.84 0.83 -5.11
N THR A 146 -7.94 0.13 -4.88
CA THR A 146 -9.14 0.14 -5.73
C THR A 146 -10.29 0.70 -4.91
N GLY A 147 -10.60 1.97 -5.13
CA GLY A 147 -11.79 2.61 -4.57
C GLY A 147 -12.97 2.61 -5.55
N SER A 148 -14.17 2.72 -5.00
CA SER A 148 -15.43 2.90 -5.74
C SER A 148 -15.90 4.37 -5.79
N GLY A 149 -15.15 5.27 -5.15
CA GLY A 149 -15.43 6.68 -5.13
C GLY A 149 -14.97 7.40 -6.39
N SER A 150 -15.20 8.71 -6.42
CA SER A 150 -14.86 9.58 -7.57
C SER A 150 -13.82 10.65 -7.24
N VAL A 151 -13.37 10.73 -5.98
CA VAL A 151 -12.38 11.71 -5.55
C VAL A 151 -10.99 11.20 -5.87
N GLU A 152 -10.23 11.94 -6.67
CA GLU A 152 -8.81 11.63 -6.88
C GLU A 152 -8.02 11.84 -5.58
N ALA A 153 -7.24 10.84 -5.19
CA ALA A 153 -6.44 10.91 -3.98
C ALA A 153 -5.27 11.90 -4.15
N ASP A 154 -5.18 12.90 -3.26
CA ASP A 154 -4.03 13.78 -3.19
C ASP A 154 -2.82 13.11 -2.51
N ASN A 155 -1.68 13.81 -2.46
CA ASN A 155 -0.45 13.25 -1.90
C ASN A 155 -0.56 12.99 -0.39
N ASP A 156 -1.29 13.84 0.34
CA ASP A 156 -1.45 13.70 1.79
C ASP A 156 -2.30 12.46 2.10
N GLN A 157 -3.35 12.21 1.32
CA GLN A 157 -4.19 11.02 1.42
C GLN A 157 -3.43 9.75 1.07
N LYS A 158 -2.63 9.77 0.00
CA LYS A 158 -1.77 8.64 -0.38
C LYS A 158 -0.76 8.31 0.73
N GLN A 159 -0.14 9.32 1.31
CA GLN A 159 0.79 9.16 2.42
C GLN A 159 0.08 8.63 3.67
N ALA A 160 -1.08 9.17 4.02
CA ALA A 160 -1.87 8.70 5.17
C ALA A 160 -2.27 7.22 5.03
N MET A 161 -2.65 6.79 3.82
CA MET A 161 -2.94 5.38 3.54
C MET A 161 -1.68 4.51 3.66
N TYR A 162 -0.56 4.96 3.09
CA TYR A 162 0.72 4.26 3.23
C TYR A 162 1.13 4.09 4.71
N ASP A 163 1.06 5.15 5.50
CA ASP A 163 1.41 5.12 6.92
C ASP A 163 0.49 4.19 7.71
N TRP A 164 -0.81 4.21 7.40
CA TRP A 164 -1.78 3.28 8.01
C TRP A 164 -1.49 1.82 7.66
N VAL A 165 -1.18 1.51 6.39
CA VAL A 165 -0.83 0.13 5.99
C VAL A 165 0.44 -0.37 6.69
N ASN A 166 1.47 0.48 6.79
CA ASN A 166 2.68 0.11 7.57
C ASN A 166 2.34 -0.17 9.03
N GLY A 167 1.48 0.65 9.63
CA GLY A 167 0.96 0.42 10.97
C GLY A 167 0.22 -0.91 11.10
N LEU A 168 -0.59 -1.28 10.12
CA LEU A 168 -1.28 -2.58 10.08
C LEU A 168 -0.29 -3.74 10.03
N ILE A 169 0.73 -3.70 9.19
CA ILE A 169 1.72 -4.79 9.10
C ILE A 169 2.36 -5.05 10.46
N VAL A 170 2.76 -4.01 11.18
CA VAL A 170 3.33 -4.14 12.53
C VAL A 170 2.32 -4.75 13.53
N GLN A 171 1.04 -4.38 13.43
CA GLN A 171 0.00 -4.87 14.32
C GLN A 171 -0.41 -6.32 14.04
N LEU A 172 -0.42 -6.72 12.77
CA LEU A 172 -0.92 -8.00 12.29
C LEU A 172 0.11 -9.12 12.34
N ARG A 173 1.41 -8.80 12.46
CA ARG A 173 2.45 -9.81 12.64
C ARG A 173 2.20 -10.67 13.89
N PRO A 174 2.22 -12.01 13.75
CA PRO A 174 2.31 -12.92 14.88
C PRO A 174 3.36 -12.48 15.91
N LYS A 175 2.94 -12.27 17.15
CA LYS A 175 3.90 -12.04 18.23
C LYS A 175 4.55 -13.37 18.59
N PRO A 176 5.90 -13.43 18.71
CA PRO A 176 6.56 -14.61 19.25
C PRO A 176 5.95 -14.93 20.62
N GLN A 177 5.28 -16.08 20.74
CA GLN A 177 4.87 -16.55 22.05
C GLN A 177 6.14 -16.99 22.76
N LEU A 178 6.55 -16.22 23.77
CA LEU A 178 7.57 -16.68 24.70
C LEU A 178 7.00 -17.90 25.41
N GLU A 179 7.50 -19.09 25.07
CA GLU A 179 7.18 -20.28 25.85
C GLU A 179 7.57 -20.03 27.31
N PRO A 180 6.73 -20.39 28.29
CA PRO A 180 7.09 -20.23 29.69
C PRO A 180 8.37 -21.01 29.94
N THR A 181 9.38 -20.34 30.52
CA THR A 181 10.64 -20.99 30.90
C THR A 181 10.31 -22.22 31.74
N PRO A 182 10.79 -23.43 31.38
CA PRO A 182 10.53 -24.62 32.17
C PRO A 182 11.02 -24.39 33.60
N THR A 183 10.09 -24.46 34.55
CA THR A 183 10.42 -24.34 35.97
C THR A 183 11.42 -25.44 36.32
N PRO A 184 12.60 -25.12 36.92
CA PRO A 184 13.54 -26.13 37.36
C PRO A 184 12.84 -27.12 38.28
N GLN A 185 12.88 -28.41 37.96
CA GLN A 185 12.37 -29.43 38.87
C GLN A 185 13.33 -29.61 40.04
N PRO A 186 12.83 -29.77 41.28
CA PRO A 186 13.69 -30.08 42.41
C PRO A 186 14.38 -31.42 42.18
N ILE A 187 15.70 -31.43 42.36
CA ILE A 187 16.48 -32.67 42.38
C ILE A 187 16.08 -33.42 43.65
N VAL A 188 15.47 -34.60 43.51
CA VAL A 188 15.10 -35.50 44.61
C VAL A 188 16.24 -36.46 44.96
#